data_AF-A0A2V8WHQ3-F1
#
_entry.id   AF-A0A2V8WHQ3-F1
#
_cell.length_a   1.000
_cell.length_b   1.000
_cell.length_c   1.000
_cell.angle_alpha   90.00
_cell.angle_beta   90.00
_cell.angle_gamma   90.00
#
_symmetry.space_group_name_H-M   'P 1'
#
loop_
_entity.id
_entity.type
_entity.pdbx_description
1 polymer ?
#
loop_
_entity_poly.entity_id
_entity_poly.type
_entity_poly.pdbx_seq_one_letter_code
_entity_poly.pdbx_strand_id
1 'polypeptide(L)'
;MSASVKKDACILLTSAEVEAVQGEPVSETKTSAQPNGEMLITECVFRTTTLAKSVSLALATRSSTKPSALTPRKFWQKQFHARDMEEDETHTAGKGAKKPKSEDEEEARKPRRIEGLGEDAYWVGTPVTGALYVLQGNSFVRISVGGVGEESVRIEKSRVLARAVVKRLYPHSYRSPSAE
;
A
#
# COMPACT_ATOMS: atom_id res chain seq x y z
N MET A 1 7.25 26.36 14.05
CA MET A 1 7.71 25.22 13.22
C MET A 1 7.97 24.05 14.15
N SER A 2 7.09 23.04 14.15
CA SER A 2 7.25 21.88 15.02
C SER A 2 7.59 20.66 14.18
N ALA A 3 8.90 20.46 14.02
CA ALA A 3 9.48 19.20 13.55
C ALA A 3 9.32 18.16 14.66
N SER A 4 8.18 17.46 14.67
CA SER A 4 8.12 16.11 15.20
C SER A 4 8.47 15.23 14.02
N VAL A 5 9.55 14.44 14.12
CA VAL A 5 9.93 13.42 13.13
C VAL A 5 8.84 12.33 13.13
N LYS A 6 7.67 12.68 12.60
CA LYS A 6 6.56 11.78 12.37
C LYS A 6 6.85 11.16 11.02
N LYS A 7 6.75 9.84 10.94
CA LYS A 7 6.87 9.08 9.68
C LYS A 7 5.89 9.70 8.69
N ASP A 8 6.41 10.52 7.79
CA ASP A 8 5.67 11.23 6.76
C ASP A 8 5.82 10.44 5.46
N ALA A 9 4.74 10.26 4.71
CA ALA A 9 4.81 9.58 3.43
C ALA A 9 5.83 10.24 2.48
N CYS A 10 5.98 11.57 2.50
CA CYS A 10 6.85 12.27 1.54
C CYS A 10 8.35 12.04 1.76
N ILE A 11 8.77 11.57 2.93
CA ILE A 11 10.19 11.26 3.19
C ILE A 11 10.57 9.83 2.78
N LEU A 12 9.59 9.00 2.40
CA LEU A 12 9.80 7.59 2.06
C LEU A 12 10.15 7.36 0.60
N LEU A 13 9.93 8.36 -0.25
CA LEU A 13 10.33 8.38 -1.64
C LEU A 13 10.94 9.73 -1.96
N THR A 14 11.93 9.72 -2.85
CA THR A 14 12.52 10.94 -3.39
C THR A 14 11.93 11.25 -4.77
N SER A 15 11.94 12.52 -5.16
CA SER A 15 11.56 12.91 -6.53
C SER A 15 12.38 12.13 -7.56
N ALA A 16 13.70 12.02 -7.40
CA ALA A 16 14.57 11.30 -8.32
C ALA A 16 14.17 9.83 -8.52
N GLU A 17 13.71 9.13 -7.49
CA GLU A 17 13.21 7.75 -7.63
C GLU A 17 11.89 7.70 -8.41
N VAL A 18 10.99 8.65 -8.15
CA VAL A 18 9.72 8.75 -8.90
C VAL A 18 10.00 9.09 -10.36
N GLU A 19 10.92 10.00 -10.63
CA GLU A 19 11.34 10.40 -11.98
C GLU A 19 11.98 9.23 -12.73
N ALA A 20 12.86 8.47 -12.08
CA ALA A 20 13.47 7.29 -12.66
C ALA A 20 12.43 6.22 -13.02
N VAL A 21 11.37 6.07 -12.21
CA VAL A 21 10.29 5.11 -12.45
C VAL A 21 9.29 5.60 -13.49
N GLN A 22 8.98 6.90 -13.53
CA GLN A 22 7.99 7.47 -14.45
C GLN A 22 8.55 7.95 -15.77
N GLY A 23 9.86 8.22 -15.85
CA GLY A 23 10.51 8.83 -17.01
C GLY A 23 10.10 10.28 -17.23
N GLU A 24 9.54 10.96 -16.23
CA GLU A 24 9.12 12.36 -16.29
C GLU A 24 9.50 13.08 -15.01
N PRO A 25 9.82 14.39 -15.09
CA PRO A 25 10.22 15.17 -13.92
C PRO A 25 9.04 15.37 -12.96
N VAL A 26 9.34 15.43 -11.66
CA VAL A 26 8.39 15.77 -10.61
C VAL A 26 8.36 17.29 -10.46
N SER A 27 7.22 17.90 -10.74
CA SER A 27 7.01 19.34 -10.66
C SER A 27 6.65 19.82 -9.26
N GLU A 28 5.99 18.97 -8.48
CA GLU A 28 5.48 19.33 -7.15
C GLU A 28 5.31 18.08 -6.28
N THR A 29 5.56 18.22 -4.98
CA THR A 29 5.23 17.20 -3.98
C THR A 29 4.23 17.76 -2.99
N LYS A 30 3.07 17.10 -2.84
CA LYS A 30 2.01 17.52 -1.92
C LYS A 30 1.84 16.53 -0.79
N THR A 31 2.05 16.99 0.43
CA THR A 31 1.73 16.24 1.65
C THR A 31 0.30 16.52 2.08
N SER A 32 -0.41 15.50 2.50
CA SER A 32 -1.64 15.62 3.27
C SER A 32 -1.62 14.64 4.44
N ALA A 33 -2.33 14.97 5.51
CA ALA A 33 -2.53 14.04 6.62
C ALA A 33 -4.01 14.08 6.97
N GLN A 34 -4.64 12.91 6.98
CA GLN A 34 -6.06 12.78 7.30
C GLN A 34 -6.21 11.70 8.38
N PRO A 35 -6.93 11.98 9.49
CA PRO A 35 -7.36 10.93 10.38
C PRO A 35 -8.38 10.05 9.63
N ASN A 36 -8.02 8.80 9.31
CA ASN A 36 -8.96 7.86 8.71
C ASN A 36 -9.52 6.95 9.81
N GLY A 37 -10.53 7.49 10.51
CA GLY A 37 -11.12 6.88 11.70
C GLY A 37 -10.12 6.77 12.85
N GLU A 38 -9.51 5.60 12.94
CA GLU A 38 -8.72 5.11 14.09
C GLU A 38 -7.20 5.04 13.81
N MET A 39 -6.80 5.15 12.53
CA MET A 39 -5.40 5.18 12.09
C MET A 39 -4.97 6.59 11.70
N LEU A 40 -3.67 6.88 11.84
CA LEU A 40 -3.07 8.06 11.23
C LEU A 40 -2.64 7.71 9.81
N ILE A 41 -3.24 8.35 8.81
CA ILE A 41 -2.84 8.23 7.41
C ILE A 41 -2.18 9.54 6.97
N THR A 42 -0.92 9.46 6.58
CA THR A 42 -0.21 10.52 5.88
C THR A 42 -0.10 10.13 4.41
N GLU A 43 -0.44 11.03 3.51
CA GLU A 43 -0.34 10.83 2.07
C GLU A 43 0.62 11.83 1.45
N CYS A 44 1.34 11.37 0.44
CA CYS A 44 2.21 12.17 -0.40
C CYS A 44 1.84 11.94 -1.87
N VAL A 45 1.63 13.03 -2.61
CA VAL A 45 1.42 12.99 -4.06
C VAL A 45 2.59 13.67 -4.74
N PHE A 46 3.33 12.88 -5.51
CA PHE A 46 4.41 13.33 -6.39
C PHE A 46 3.80 13.61 -7.77
N ARG A 47 3.60 14.89 -8.07
CA ARG A 47 3.03 15.34 -9.34
C ARG A 47 4.12 15.40 -10.39
N THR A 48 3.92 14.67 -11.47
CA THR A 48 4.76 14.74 -12.67
C THR A 48 4.27 15.84 -13.60
N THR A 49 5.06 16.19 -14.62
CA THR A 49 4.63 17.10 -15.70
C THR A 49 3.27 16.70 -16.29
N THR A 50 3.09 15.40 -16.58
CA THR A 50 1.78 14.87 -16.93
C THR A 50 1.03 14.48 -15.66
N LEU A 51 -0.05 15.19 -15.29
CA LEU A 51 -0.79 14.90 -14.05
C LEU A 51 -1.27 13.44 -13.95
N ALA A 52 -1.70 12.85 -15.07
CA ALA A 52 -2.14 11.45 -15.11
C ALA A 52 -1.04 10.45 -14.73
N LYS A 53 0.24 10.83 -14.82
CA LYS A 53 1.42 10.03 -14.43
C LYS A 53 1.89 10.30 -13.01
N SER A 54 1.11 11.00 -12.20
CA SER A 54 1.49 11.24 -10.80
C SER A 54 1.56 9.93 -10.01
N VAL A 55 2.38 9.93 -8.97
CA VAL A 55 2.47 8.83 -8.01
C VAL A 55 1.89 9.29 -6.69
N SER A 56 1.03 8.48 -6.08
CA SER A 56 0.58 8.71 -4.70
C SER A 56 1.06 7.60 -3.77
N LEU A 57 1.52 8.01 -2.60
CA LEU A 57 1.97 7.16 -1.52
C LEU A 57 1.21 7.53 -0.25
N ALA A 58 0.44 6.59 0.30
CA ALA A 58 -0.14 6.72 1.62
C ALA A 58 0.59 5.80 2.60
N LEU A 59 0.88 6.31 3.79
CA LEU A 59 1.41 5.57 4.93
C LEU A 59 0.35 5.54 6.04
N ALA A 60 -0.06 4.35 6.43
CA ALA A 60 -0.92 4.14 7.58
C ALA A 60 -0.09 3.69 8.79
N THR A 61 -0.22 4.42 9.89
CA THR A 61 0.46 4.13 11.16
C THR A 61 -0.55 4.07 12.31
N ARG A 62 -0.13 3.51 13.45
CA ARG A 62 -0.91 3.60 14.70
C ARG A 62 -1.09 5.07 15.06
N SER A 63 -2.32 5.46 15.37
CA SER A 63 -2.57 6.76 15.96
C SER A 63 -1.94 6.84 17.36
N SER A 64 -1.11 7.85 17.62
CA SER A 64 -0.57 8.11 18.95
C SER A 64 -1.60 8.70 19.91
N THR A 65 -2.72 9.20 19.40
CA THR A 65 -3.77 9.85 20.20
C THR A 65 -4.93 8.92 20.57
N LYS A 66 -5.06 7.76 19.90
CA LYS A 66 -6.07 6.74 20.22
C LYS A 66 -5.44 5.35 20.15
N PRO A 67 -4.78 4.88 21.23
CA PRO A 67 -4.06 3.60 21.23
C PRO A 67 -4.97 2.35 21.13
N SER A 68 -6.24 2.46 21.54
CA SER A 68 -7.25 1.40 21.48
C SER A 68 -7.89 1.21 20.10
N ALA A 69 -7.53 2.07 19.15
CA ALA A 69 -8.13 2.18 17.84
C ALA A 69 -7.55 1.13 16.87
N LEU A 70 -8.29 0.76 15.83
CA LEU A 70 -7.99 -0.21 14.78
C LEU A 70 -6.54 -0.03 14.33
N THR A 71 -5.70 -1.02 14.64
CA THR A 71 -4.30 -0.98 14.26
C THR A 71 -4.18 -1.24 12.75
N PRO A 72 -3.13 -0.72 12.09
CA PRO A 72 -2.80 -1.08 10.71
C PRO A 72 -2.82 -2.60 10.45
N ARG A 73 -2.38 -3.42 11.42
CA ARG A 73 -2.46 -4.89 11.34
C ARG A 73 -3.90 -5.42 11.39
N LYS A 74 -4.76 -4.91 12.27
CA LYS A 74 -6.17 -5.34 12.31
C LYS A 74 -6.92 -4.94 11.03
N PHE A 75 -6.63 -3.76 10.49
CA PHE A 75 -7.14 -3.37 9.18
C PHE A 75 -6.67 -4.35 8.10
N TRP A 76 -5.36 -4.66 8.06
CA TRP A 76 -4.77 -5.58 7.10
C TRP A 76 -5.43 -6.96 7.14
N GLN A 77 -5.59 -7.54 8.33
CA GLN A 77 -6.24 -8.84 8.53
C GLN A 77 -7.68 -8.83 7.99
N LYS A 78 -8.48 -7.82 8.32
CA LYS A 78 -9.84 -7.69 7.78
C LYS A 78 -9.88 -7.48 6.27
N GLN A 79 -8.89 -6.79 5.71
CA GLN A 79 -8.89 -6.43 4.29
C GLN A 79 -8.42 -7.59 3.39
N PHE A 80 -7.42 -8.35 3.84
CA PHE A 80 -6.72 -9.32 3.00
C PHE A 80 -6.83 -10.77 3.49
N HIS A 81 -7.23 -10.98 4.75
CA HIS A 81 -7.32 -12.31 5.40
C HIS A 81 -8.70 -12.61 6.00
N ALA A 82 -9.75 -11.84 5.67
CA ALA A 82 -11.08 -12.07 6.25
C ALA A 82 -11.65 -13.47 5.95
N ARG A 83 -11.26 -14.09 4.83
CA ARG A 83 -11.68 -15.47 4.51
C ARG A 83 -10.91 -16.53 5.32
N ASP A 84 -9.63 -16.29 5.61
CA ASP A 84 -8.81 -17.18 6.45
C ASP A 84 -9.34 -17.23 7.90
N MET A 85 -9.96 -16.15 8.37
CA MET A 85 -10.60 -16.07 9.70
C MET A 85 -11.99 -16.74 9.76
N GLU A 86 -12.71 -16.79 8.64
CA GLU A 86 -13.99 -17.52 8.56
C GLU A 86 -13.75 -19.04 8.45
N GLU A 87 -12.66 -19.48 7.84
CA GLU A 87 -12.33 -20.91 7.69
C GLU A 87 -11.86 -21.56 9.01
N ASP A 88 -11.24 -20.81 9.92
CA ASP A 88 -10.84 -21.30 11.27
C ASP A 88 -12.05 -21.39 12.25
N GLU A 89 -13.13 -20.64 12.02
CA GLU A 89 -14.36 -20.68 12.85
C GLU A 89 -15.50 -21.53 12.25
N THR A 90 -15.36 -22.07 11.03
CA THR A 90 -16.43 -22.81 10.33
C THR A 90 -16.33 -24.34 10.40
N HIS A 91 -15.78 -24.88 11.49
CA HIS A 91 -16.17 -26.21 11.95
C HIS A 91 -17.60 -26.27 12.56
N THR A 92 -18.32 -25.14 12.63
CA THR A 92 -19.75 -25.14 12.98
C THR A 92 -20.56 -24.07 12.24
N ALA A 93 -21.49 -24.54 11.40
CA ALA A 93 -22.75 -23.92 10.98
C ALA A 93 -22.78 -22.88 9.83
N GLY A 94 -23.43 -23.29 8.73
CA GLY A 94 -24.66 -22.61 8.28
C GLY A 94 -24.57 -21.64 7.09
N LYS A 95 -25.01 -22.11 5.93
CA LYS A 95 -25.25 -21.37 4.67
C LYS A 95 -25.94 -20.01 4.84
N GLY A 96 -25.40 -18.98 4.18
CA GLY A 96 -26.06 -17.68 3.96
C GLY A 96 -25.76 -17.12 2.57
N ALA A 97 -26.80 -16.96 1.75
CA ALA A 97 -26.73 -16.61 0.33
C ALA A 97 -26.13 -15.23 0.03
N LYS A 98 -25.14 -15.16 -0.86
CA LYS A 98 -24.72 -13.93 -1.57
C LYS A 98 -25.22 -13.98 -3.01
N LYS A 99 -25.87 -12.88 -3.44
CA LYS A 99 -26.32 -12.59 -4.83
C LYS A 99 -25.21 -12.89 -5.84
N PRO A 100 -25.51 -13.38 -7.06
CA PRO A 100 -24.49 -13.62 -8.06
C PRO A 100 -24.03 -12.25 -8.61
N LYS A 101 -22.85 -11.79 -8.17
CA LYS A 101 -22.04 -10.88 -8.97
C LYS A 101 -21.27 -11.76 -9.96
N SER A 102 -21.16 -11.32 -11.21
CA SER A 102 -20.46 -12.07 -12.26
C SER A 102 -19.05 -12.42 -11.81
N GLU A 103 -18.64 -13.66 -12.09
CA GLU A 103 -17.36 -14.25 -11.67
C GLU A 103 -16.15 -13.40 -12.15
N ASP A 104 -16.26 -12.79 -13.34
CA ASP A 104 -15.28 -11.86 -13.92
C ASP A 104 -15.07 -10.56 -13.11
N GLU A 105 -16.12 -10.01 -12.50
CA GLU A 105 -16.00 -8.81 -11.66
C GLU A 105 -15.47 -9.12 -10.25
N GLU A 106 -15.63 -10.36 -9.78
CA GLU A 106 -15.14 -10.79 -8.47
C GLU A 106 -13.65 -11.15 -8.54
N GLU A 107 -13.19 -11.80 -9.61
CA GLU A 107 -11.78 -12.09 -9.87
C GLU A 107 -10.95 -10.80 -10.00
N ALA A 108 -11.44 -9.81 -10.77
CA ALA A 108 -10.78 -8.51 -10.95
C ALA A 108 -10.76 -7.62 -9.69
N ARG A 109 -11.46 -8.01 -8.60
CA ARG A 109 -11.48 -7.28 -7.33
C ARG A 109 -10.73 -8.00 -6.21
N LYS A 110 -10.33 -9.26 -6.41
CA LYS A 110 -9.59 -10.01 -5.39
C LYS A 110 -8.17 -9.47 -5.28
N PRO A 111 -7.71 -9.12 -4.06
CA PRO A 111 -6.32 -8.74 -3.84
C PRO A 111 -5.37 -9.85 -4.35
N ARG A 112 -4.48 -9.51 -5.29
CA ARG A 112 -3.46 -10.44 -5.79
C ARG A 112 -2.20 -10.33 -4.94
N ARG A 113 -1.79 -11.42 -4.29
CA ARG A 113 -0.59 -11.44 -3.45
C ARG A 113 0.67 -11.13 -4.28
N ILE A 114 1.57 -10.33 -3.72
CA ILE A 114 2.85 -9.96 -4.33
C ILE A 114 3.97 -10.37 -3.38
N GLU A 115 4.80 -11.31 -3.81
CA GLU A 115 5.89 -11.81 -2.98
C GLU A 115 7.14 -10.91 -2.98
N GLY A 116 7.97 -11.07 -1.95
CA GLY A 116 9.26 -10.41 -1.81
C GLY A 116 9.18 -8.92 -1.44
N LEU A 117 8.05 -8.45 -0.91
CA LEU A 117 7.84 -7.08 -0.45
C LEU A 117 7.24 -7.06 0.95
N GLY A 118 7.96 -6.45 1.88
CA GLY A 118 7.52 -6.34 3.26
C GLY A 118 7.36 -7.72 3.94
N GLU A 119 6.53 -7.77 4.98
CA GLU A 119 6.05 -9.02 5.58
C GLU A 119 4.94 -9.63 4.74
N ASP A 120 4.13 -8.77 4.11
CA ASP A 120 3.02 -9.18 3.28
C ASP A 120 2.63 -8.06 2.31
N ALA A 121 2.17 -8.41 1.11
CA ALA A 121 1.83 -7.42 0.10
C ALA A 121 0.78 -7.91 -0.89
N TYR A 122 -0.08 -6.98 -1.31
CA TYR A 122 -1.17 -7.25 -2.24
C TYR A 122 -1.31 -6.13 -3.26
N TRP A 123 -1.53 -6.51 -4.51
CA TRP A 123 -2.05 -5.64 -5.54
C TRP A 123 -3.58 -5.63 -5.48
N VAL A 124 -4.18 -4.45 -5.43
CA VAL A 124 -5.63 -4.26 -5.49
C VAL A 124 -5.93 -3.28 -6.61
N GLY A 125 -6.68 -3.70 -7.61
CA GLY A 125 -7.01 -2.83 -8.73
C GLY A 125 -7.75 -3.55 -9.85
N THR A 126 -8.23 -2.75 -10.79
CA THR A 126 -8.72 -3.17 -12.10
C THR A 126 -7.59 -3.03 -13.14
N PRO A 127 -7.77 -3.49 -14.39
CA PRO A 127 -6.78 -3.27 -15.45
C PRO A 127 -6.41 -1.79 -15.67
N VAL A 128 -7.31 -0.86 -15.38
CA VAL A 128 -7.12 0.59 -15.61
C VAL A 128 -6.61 1.34 -14.38
N THR A 129 -6.93 0.88 -13.17
CA THR A 129 -6.56 1.56 -11.92
C THR A 129 -6.13 0.57 -10.86
N GLY A 130 -5.14 0.90 -10.04
CA GLY A 130 -4.74 -0.01 -8.96
C GLY A 130 -3.73 0.59 -8.00
N ALA A 131 -3.54 -0.12 -6.90
CA ALA A 131 -2.56 0.23 -5.89
C ALA A 131 -1.90 -1.02 -5.31
N LEU A 132 -0.62 -0.89 -5.03
CA LEU A 132 0.15 -1.87 -4.28
C LEU A 132 0.08 -1.53 -2.80
N TYR A 133 -0.38 -2.48 -2.00
CA TYR A 133 -0.39 -2.42 -0.55
C TYR A 133 0.77 -3.27 -0.01
N VAL A 134 1.52 -2.74 0.94
CA VAL A 134 2.64 -3.47 1.57
C VAL A 134 2.58 -3.27 3.09
N LEU A 135 2.47 -4.38 3.82
CA LEU A 135 2.56 -4.44 5.27
C LEU A 135 4.00 -4.68 5.70
N GLN A 136 4.44 -3.93 6.69
CA GLN A 136 5.68 -4.22 7.39
C GLN A 136 5.56 -3.71 8.82
N GLY A 137 5.88 -4.56 9.80
CA GLY A 137 5.70 -4.24 11.21
C GLY A 137 4.25 -3.82 11.48
N ASN A 138 4.08 -2.73 12.21
CA ASN A 138 2.75 -2.19 12.51
C ASN A 138 2.44 -0.93 11.68
N SER A 139 2.74 -0.98 10.39
CA SER A 139 2.40 0.06 9.42
C SER A 139 2.19 -0.61 8.07
N PHE A 140 1.38 0.00 7.23
CA PHE A 140 1.33 -0.39 5.83
C PHE A 140 1.41 0.84 4.93
N VAL A 141 1.86 0.63 3.71
CA VAL A 141 1.86 1.64 2.66
C VAL A 141 0.95 1.25 1.52
N ARG A 142 0.40 2.24 0.85
CA ARG A 142 -0.38 2.11 -0.38
C ARG A 142 0.26 2.98 -1.44
N ILE A 143 0.66 2.38 -2.56
CA ILE A 143 1.34 3.05 -3.68
C ILE A 143 0.47 2.95 -4.91
N SER A 144 0.13 4.08 -5.52
CA SER A 144 -0.55 4.16 -6.81
C SER A 144 0.35 4.84 -7.84
N VAL A 145 0.49 4.21 -9.00
CA VAL A 145 1.27 4.74 -10.13
C VAL A 145 0.31 5.05 -11.27
N GLY A 146 0.21 6.33 -11.64
CA GLY A 146 -0.66 6.80 -12.71
C GLY A 146 -0.05 6.66 -14.11
N GLY A 147 -0.90 6.70 -15.14
CA GLY A 147 -0.51 6.93 -16.53
C GLY A 147 0.19 5.74 -17.21
N VAL A 148 0.08 4.55 -16.62
CA VAL A 148 0.58 3.29 -17.16
C VAL A 148 -0.60 2.41 -17.53
N GLY A 149 -0.78 2.17 -18.83
CA GLY A 149 -1.93 1.43 -19.36
C GLY A 149 -1.86 -0.08 -19.10
N GLU A 150 -0.65 -0.66 -19.09
CA GLU A 150 -0.45 -2.08 -18.83
C GLU A 150 -0.33 -2.35 -17.33
N GLU A 151 -1.14 -3.28 -16.80
CA GLU A 151 -1.18 -3.58 -15.37
C GLU A 151 0.15 -4.15 -14.85
N SER A 152 0.76 -5.08 -15.59
CA SER A 152 2.05 -5.71 -15.26
C SER A 152 3.15 -4.66 -15.02
N VAL A 153 3.29 -3.70 -15.93
CA VAL A 153 4.25 -2.59 -15.87
C VAL A 153 3.92 -1.69 -14.69
N ARG A 154 2.63 -1.40 -14.44
CA ARG A 154 2.20 -0.59 -13.30
C ARG A 154 2.56 -1.25 -11.97
N ILE A 155 2.42 -2.57 -11.89
CA ILE A 155 2.84 -3.36 -10.74
C ILE A 155 4.34 -3.32 -10.57
N GLU A 156 5.12 -3.58 -11.63
CA GLU A 156 6.57 -3.57 -11.55
C GLU A 156 7.11 -2.23 -11.05
N LYS A 157 6.62 -1.12 -11.62
CA LYS A 157 6.92 0.23 -11.15
C LYS A 157 6.55 0.44 -9.68
N SER A 158 5.37 -0.03 -9.27
CA SER A 158 4.95 0.03 -7.86
C SER A 158 5.86 -0.81 -6.96
N ARG A 159 6.33 -1.98 -7.41
CA ARG A 159 7.28 -2.84 -6.67
C ARG A 159 8.63 -2.17 -6.49
N VAL A 160 9.14 -1.48 -7.51
CA VAL A 160 10.39 -0.70 -7.43
C VAL A 160 10.28 0.36 -6.33
N LEU A 161 9.22 1.16 -6.35
CA LEU A 161 8.98 2.18 -5.33
C LEU A 161 8.77 1.56 -3.94
N ALA A 162 8.04 0.45 -3.85
CA ALA A 162 7.81 -0.25 -2.59
C ALA A 162 9.10 -0.72 -1.93
N ARG A 163 10.06 -1.25 -2.69
CA ARG A 163 11.36 -1.66 -2.14
C ARG A 163 12.10 -0.48 -1.51
N ALA A 164 12.10 0.67 -2.18
CA ALA A 164 12.71 1.89 -1.65
C ALA A 164 12.04 2.35 -0.35
N VAL A 165 10.70 2.34 -0.34
CA VAL A 165 9.88 2.69 0.84
C VAL A 165 10.16 1.76 2.03
N VAL A 166 10.13 0.44 1.82
CA VAL A 166 10.36 -0.54 2.90
C VAL A 166 11.77 -0.42 3.46
N LYS A 167 12.79 -0.23 2.59
CA LYS A 167 14.18 -0.01 3.02
C LYS A 167 14.31 1.21 3.93
N ARG A 168 13.58 2.30 3.65
CA ARG A 168 13.58 3.52 4.49
C ARG A 168 12.78 3.36 5.78
N LEU A 169 11.64 2.68 5.73
CA LEU A 169 10.79 2.48 6.90
C LEU A 169 11.42 1.55 7.95
N TYR A 170 12.17 0.55 7.49
CA TYR A 170 12.74 -0.49 8.35
C TYR A 170 14.18 -0.83 7.96
N PRO A 171 15.14 0.08 8.20
CA PRO A 171 16.53 -0.11 7.80
C PRO A 171 17.24 -1.29 8.47
N HIS A 172 16.67 -1.84 9.56
CA HIS A 172 17.29 -2.92 10.35
C HIS A 172 16.73 -4.32 10.02
N SER A 173 15.60 -4.43 9.30
CA SER A 173 15.02 -5.73 8.92
C SER A 173 15.45 -6.20 7.52
N TYR A 174 16.11 -5.35 6.73
CA TYR A 174 16.72 -5.74 5.47
C TYR A 174 18.11 -6.36 5.72
N ARG A 175 18.13 -7.48 6.46
CA ARG A 175 19.33 -8.34 6.50
C ARG A 175 19.34 -9.06 5.15
N SER A 176 20.24 -8.66 4.25
CA SER A 176 20.46 -9.38 2.99
C SER A 176 20.62 -10.87 3.29
N PRO A 177 20.07 -11.79 2.46
CA PRO A 177 20.53 -13.16 2.50
C PRO A 177 22.04 -13.10 2.23
N SER A 178 22.82 -13.51 3.24
CA SER A 178 24.27 -13.59 3.08
C SER A 178 24.53 -14.58 1.96
N ALA A 179 25.26 -14.14 0.94
CA ALA A 179 25.89 -15.06 0.01
C ALA A 179 26.87 -15.89 0.84
N GLU A 180 26.60 -17.18 0.96
CA GLU A 180 27.54 -18.21 1.41
C GLU A 180 28.12 -18.90 0.17
#